data_AF-A0A930DPY6-F1
#
_entry.id   AF-A0A930DPY6-F1
#
_cell.length_a   1.000
_cell.length_b   1.000
_cell.length_c   1.000
_cell.angle_alpha   90.00
_cell.angle_beta   90.00
_cell.angle_gamma   90.00
#
_symmetry.space_group_name_H-M   'P 1'
#
loop_
_entity.id
_entity.type
_entity.pdbx_description
1 polymer ?
#
loop_
_entity_poly.entity_id
_entity_poly.type
_entity_poly.pdbx_seq_one_letter_code
_entity_poly.pdbx_strand_id
1 'polypeptide(L)'
;MKKDEKYTKIANTLITLMQKAKFSFSKITEPLWSKEEEKILLDIVACLEEKGTLVQLEGEYYTLGNLFSKLKEFTLEKLQSKGEITVEDLREEFSLSRKNSKLFFKACDRLHITKDNGFESARKPYPKLDETE
;
A
#
# COMPACT_ATOMS: atom_id res chain seq x y z
N MET A 1 -10.28 -24.46 -21.11
CA MET A 1 -10.22 -23.88 -19.74
C MET A 1 -10.80 -22.48 -19.83
N LYS A 2 -11.88 -22.17 -19.09
CA LYS A 2 -12.54 -20.85 -19.22
C LYS A 2 -11.64 -19.78 -18.62
N LYS A 3 -11.50 -18.64 -19.31
CA LYS A 3 -10.70 -17.48 -18.88
C LYS A 3 -11.02 -17.08 -17.42
N ASP A 4 -12.27 -17.22 -17.03
CA ASP A 4 -12.80 -16.86 -15.70
C ASP A 4 -12.30 -17.76 -14.56
N GLU A 5 -12.08 -19.06 -14.80
CA GLU A 5 -11.57 -19.99 -13.78
C GLU A 5 -10.11 -19.67 -13.45
N LYS A 6 -9.30 -19.40 -14.47
CA LYS A 6 -7.89 -19.01 -14.32
C LYS A 6 -7.78 -17.64 -13.65
N TYR A 7 -8.61 -16.68 -14.08
CA TYR A 7 -8.70 -15.35 -13.47
C TYR A 7 -9.01 -15.44 -11.97
N THR A 8 -10.09 -16.15 -11.61
CA THR A 8 -10.52 -16.32 -10.22
C THR A 8 -9.46 -17.00 -9.37
N LYS A 9 -8.78 -18.02 -9.92
CA LYS A 9 -7.70 -18.72 -9.22
C LYS A 9 -6.53 -17.78 -8.91
N ILE A 10 -6.04 -17.03 -9.89
CA ILE A 10 -4.92 -16.09 -9.70
C ILE A 10 -5.29 -15.01 -8.70
N ALA A 11 -6.49 -14.42 -8.81
CA ALA A 11 -6.97 -13.41 -7.88
C ALA A 11 -7.03 -13.94 -6.43
N ASN A 12 -7.61 -15.12 -6.23
CA ASN A 12 -7.69 -15.74 -4.90
C ASN A 12 -6.30 -16.07 -4.34
N THR A 13 -5.38 -16.58 -5.16
CA THR A 13 -4.00 -16.84 -4.74
C THR A 13 -3.32 -15.55 -4.31
N LEU A 14 -3.41 -14.49 -5.10
CA LEU A 14 -2.82 -13.19 -4.79
C LEU A 14 -3.33 -12.63 -3.45
N ILE A 15 -4.65 -12.57 -3.29
CA ILE A 15 -5.28 -12.06 -2.06
C ILE A 15 -4.89 -12.90 -0.84
N THR A 16 -4.89 -14.23 -0.96
CA THR A 16 -4.49 -15.14 0.12
C THR A 16 -3.04 -14.92 0.54
N LEU A 17 -2.13 -14.72 -0.42
CA LEU A 17 -0.72 -14.43 -0.15
C LEU A 17 -0.57 -13.11 0.62
N MET A 18 -1.25 -12.05 0.18
CA MET A 18 -1.21 -10.74 0.84
C MET A 18 -1.82 -10.78 2.25
N GLN A 19 -2.93 -11.50 2.44
CA GLN A 19 -3.55 -11.69 3.76
C GLN A 19 -2.61 -12.39 4.74
N LYS A 20 -1.88 -13.42 4.28
CA LYS A 20 -0.88 -14.12 5.10
C LYS A 20 0.32 -13.23 5.40
N ALA A 21 0.77 -12.43 4.43
CA ALA A 21 1.89 -11.52 4.58
C ALA A 21 1.59 -10.31 5.47
N LYS A 22 0.32 -9.92 5.61
CA LYS A 22 -0.14 -8.76 6.42
C LYS A 22 0.62 -7.47 6.03
N PHE A 23 1.43 -6.95 6.95
CA PHE A 23 2.24 -5.75 6.77
C PHE A 23 3.62 -6.00 6.15
N SER A 24 3.88 -7.23 5.70
CA SER A 24 4.99 -7.55 4.82
C SER A 24 4.60 -7.31 3.37
N PHE A 25 4.85 -6.10 2.87
CA PHE A 25 4.50 -5.75 1.51
C PHE A 25 5.46 -6.39 0.50
N SER A 26 4.91 -7.31 -0.29
CA SER A 26 5.63 -8.04 -1.33
C SER A 26 5.26 -7.51 -2.71
N LYS A 27 6.11 -7.82 -3.70
CA LYS A 27 5.76 -7.51 -5.09
C LYS A 27 4.69 -8.48 -5.57
N ILE A 28 3.75 -7.98 -6.38
CA ILE A 28 2.73 -8.85 -7.00
C ILE A 28 3.34 -9.90 -7.92
N THR A 29 4.52 -9.63 -8.48
CA THR A 29 5.31 -10.49 -9.37
C THR A 29 6.32 -11.37 -8.63
N GLU A 30 6.42 -11.28 -7.30
CA GLU A 30 7.32 -12.13 -6.51
C GLU A 30 6.97 -13.63 -6.57
N PRO A 31 5.68 -14.04 -6.60
CA PRO A 31 5.34 -15.43 -6.89
C PRO A 31 5.79 -15.83 -8.30
N LEU A 32 6.18 -17.09 -8.46
CA LEU A 32 6.57 -17.67 -9.75
C LEU A 32 5.35 -17.84 -10.67
N TRP A 33 4.94 -16.76 -11.33
CA TRP A 33 3.91 -16.77 -12.36
C TRP A 33 4.52 -17.19 -13.71
N SER A 34 3.75 -17.93 -14.51
CA SER A 34 4.09 -18.08 -15.93
C SER A 34 3.83 -16.78 -16.69
N LYS A 35 4.49 -16.58 -17.84
CA LYS A 35 4.29 -15.38 -18.68
C LYS A 35 2.82 -15.12 -19.07
N GLU A 36 2.02 -16.18 -19.17
CA GLU A 36 0.59 -16.06 -19.45
C GLU A 36 -0.20 -15.60 -18.21
N GLU A 37 0.16 -16.11 -17.03
CA GLU A 37 -0.44 -15.72 -15.76
C GLU A 37 -0.07 -14.28 -15.39
N GLU A 38 1.15 -13.81 -15.67
CA GLU A 38 1.55 -12.42 -15.44
C GLU A 38 0.67 -11.42 -16.22
N LYS A 39 0.33 -11.73 -17.47
CA LYS A 39 -0.58 -10.88 -18.25
C LYS A 39 -1.96 -10.78 -17.59
N ILE A 40 -2.49 -11.91 -17.16
CA ILE A 40 -3.80 -11.97 -16.48
C ILE A 40 -3.72 -11.29 -15.10
N LEU A 41 -2.59 -11.44 -14.40
CA LEU A 41 -2.34 -10.82 -13.11
C LEU A 41 -2.41 -9.30 -13.18
N LEU A 42 -1.81 -8.67 -14.20
CA LEU A 42 -1.86 -7.22 -14.38
C LEU A 42 -3.29 -6.72 -14.59
N ASP A 43 -4.09 -7.43 -15.39
CA ASP A 43 -5.51 -7.13 -15.58
C ASP A 43 -6.30 -7.28 -14.26
N ILE A 44 -6.01 -8.33 -13.48
CA ILE A 44 -6.62 -8.56 -12.15
C ILE A 44 -6.27 -7.41 -11.21
N VAL A 45 -4.99 -7.03 -11.13
CA VAL A 45 -4.52 -5.99 -10.22
C VAL A 45 -5.17 -4.66 -10.55
N ALA A 46 -5.24 -4.28 -11.83
CA ALA A 46 -5.92 -3.06 -12.25
C ALA A 46 -7.40 -3.06 -11.81
N CYS A 47 -8.12 -4.16 -12.01
CA CYS A 47 -9.51 -4.28 -11.58
C CYS A 47 -9.68 -4.23 -10.04
N LEU A 48 -8.76 -4.84 -9.29
CA LEU A 48 -8.80 -4.82 -7.83
C LEU A 48 -8.40 -3.46 -7.25
N GLU A 49 -7.50 -2.74 -7.92
CA GLU A 49 -7.11 -1.37 -7.57
C GLU A 49 -8.25 -0.39 -7.82
N GLU A 50 -8.94 -0.48 -8.96
CA GLU A 50 -10.13 0.33 -9.27
C GLU A 50 -11.24 0.15 -8.21
N LYS A 51 -11.39 -1.06 -7.69
CA LYS A 51 -12.33 -1.39 -6.60
C LYS A 51 -11.85 -0.99 -5.20
N GLY A 52 -10.61 -0.51 -5.06
CA GLY A 52 -9.99 -0.22 -3.77
C GLY A 52 -9.66 -1.47 -2.93
N THR A 53 -9.73 -2.67 -3.52
CA THR A 53 -9.35 -3.91 -2.83
C THR A 53 -7.83 -3.98 -2.67
N LEU A 54 -7.09 -3.50 -3.67
CA LEU A 54 -5.65 -3.32 -3.62
C LEU A 54 -5.30 -1.84 -3.69
N VAL A 55 -4.20 -1.49 -3.06
CA VAL A 55 -3.63 -0.14 -3.14
C VAL A 55 -2.16 -0.27 -3.50
N GLN A 56 -1.75 0.42 -4.56
CA GLN A 56 -0.34 0.49 -4.95
C GLN A 56 0.44 1.30 -3.92
N LEU A 57 1.57 0.77 -3.47
CA LEU A 57 2.49 1.47 -2.59
C LEU A 57 3.58 2.18 -3.39
N GLU A 58 4.40 1.41 -4.11
CA GLU A 58 5.46 1.90 -4.99
C GLU A 58 5.78 0.84 -6.05
N GLY A 59 5.75 1.20 -7.33
CA GLY A 59 6.03 0.25 -8.41
C GLY A 59 5.15 -1.00 -8.32
N GLU A 60 5.78 -2.17 -8.18
CA GLU A 60 5.09 -3.46 -8.07
C GLU A 60 4.69 -3.84 -6.64
N TYR A 61 4.95 -2.98 -5.64
CA TYR A 61 4.54 -3.21 -4.26
C TYR A 61 3.10 -2.80 -4.04
N TYR A 62 2.29 -3.73 -3.54
CA TYR A 62 0.87 -3.50 -3.23
C TYR A 62 0.54 -4.00 -1.83
N THR A 63 -0.57 -3.50 -1.30
CA THR A 63 -1.20 -4.03 -0.09
C THR A 63 -2.71 -4.10 -0.26
N LEU A 64 -3.38 -4.76 0.68
CA LEU A 64 -4.84 -4.79 0.74
C LEU A 64 -5.37 -3.43 1.20
N GLY A 65 -6.45 -2.95 0.59
CA GLY A 65 -7.04 -1.65 0.90
C GLY A 65 -7.49 -1.51 2.35
N ASN A 66 -7.93 -2.60 2.99
CA ASN A 66 -8.27 -2.59 4.41
C ASN A 66 -7.04 -2.40 5.33
N LEU A 67 -5.87 -2.96 4.97
CA LEU A 67 -4.62 -2.76 5.70
C LEU A 67 -4.10 -1.33 5.47
N PHE A 68 -4.17 -0.84 4.24
CA PHE A 68 -3.81 0.53 3.92
C PHE A 68 -4.67 1.54 4.69
N SER A 69 -5.98 1.31 4.77
CA SER A 69 -6.91 2.19 5.48
C SER A 69 -6.58 2.27 6.96
N LYS A 70 -6.29 1.15 7.63
CA LYS A 70 -5.85 1.13 9.03
C LYS A 70 -4.57 1.93 9.26
N LEU A 71 -3.57 1.77 8.39
CA LEU A 71 -2.33 2.53 8.47
C LEU A 71 -2.57 4.02 8.23
N LYS A 72 -3.44 4.36 7.28
CA LYS A 72 -3.82 5.73 6.96
C LYS A 72 -4.54 6.40 8.13
N GLU A 73 -5.50 5.73 8.75
CA GLU A 73 -6.25 6.25 9.91
C GLU A 73 -5.30 6.56 11.07
N PHE A 74 -4.47 5.59 11.47
CA PHE A 74 -3.44 5.80 12.49
C PHE A 74 -2.48 6.95 12.14
N THR A 75 -2.12 7.05 10.85
CA THR A 75 -1.26 8.13 10.38
C THR A 75 -1.92 9.49 10.56
N LEU A 76 -3.17 9.63 10.14
CA LEU A 76 -3.92 10.88 10.30
C LEU A 76 -4.05 11.27 11.78
N GLU A 77 -4.31 10.31 12.67
CA GLU A 77 -4.38 10.55 14.12
C GLU A 77 -3.04 11.05 14.69
N LYS A 78 -1.92 10.43 14.31
CA LYS A 78 -0.57 10.87 14.73
C LYS A 78 -0.24 12.26 14.19
N LEU A 79 -0.56 12.53 12.93
CA LEU A 79 -0.35 13.85 12.34
C LEU A 79 -1.18 14.94 13.03
N GLN A 80 -2.42 14.65 13.41
CA GLN A 80 -3.28 15.60 14.14
C GLN A 80 -2.78 15.85 15.57
N SER A 81 -2.32 14.80 16.26
CA SER A 81 -1.93 14.90 17.68
C SER A 81 -0.50 15.39 17.90
N LYS A 82 0.45 14.97 17.07
CA LYS A 82 1.89 15.27 17.21
C LYS A 82 2.44 16.21 16.13
N GLY A 83 1.71 16.40 15.03
CA GLY A 83 2.19 17.16 13.87
C GLY A 83 3.13 16.39 12.94
N GLU A 84 3.50 15.17 13.30
CA GLU A 84 4.35 14.28 12.50
C GLU A 84 4.11 12.81 12.85
N ILE A 85 4.57 11.93 11.97
CA ILE A 85 4.60 10.48 12.18
C ILE A 85 5.95 9.93 11.74
N THR A 86 6.45 8.91 12.45
CA THR A 86 7.72 8.27 12.13
C THR A 86 7.57 6.79 11.76
N VAL A 87 8.62 6.23 11.16
CA VAL A 87 8.71 4.79 10.90
C VAL A 87 8.70 3.96 12.19
N GLU A 88 9.14 4.53 13.31
CA GLU A 88 9.10 3.84 14.60
C GLU A 88 7.68 3.84 15.17
N ASP A 89 6.87 4.89 15.01
CA ASP A 89 5.44 4.85 15.38
C ASP A 89 4.70 3.71 14.64
N LEU A 90 4.98 3.53 13.34
CA LEU A 90 4.39 2.43 12.55
C LEU A 90 4.92 1.05 12.97
N ARG A 91 6.17 0.98 13.42
CA ARG A 91 6.77 -0.26 13.92
C ARG A 91 6.19 -0.65 15.27
N GLU A 92 6.02 0.30 16.17
CA GLU A 92 5.46 0.07 17.51
C GLU A 92 4.02 -0.44 17.42
N GLU A 93 3.18 0.19 16.59
CA GLU A 93 1.76 -0.18 16.47
C GLU A 93 1.55 -1.44 15.62
N PHE A 94 2.20 -1.54 14.46
CA PHE A 94 1.88 -2.55 13.46
C PHE A 94 3.00 -3.56 13.21
N SER A 95 4.12 -3.43 13.93
CA SER A 95 5.33 -4.23 13.67
C SER A 95 5.83 -4.10 12.22
N LEU A 96 5.58 -2.97 11.56
CA LEU A 96 6.10 -2.72 10.22
C LEU A 96 7.63 -2.64 10.25
N SER A 97 8.26 -3.25 9.25
CA SER A 97 9.69 -3.04 9.00
C SER A 97 9.94 -1.63 8.47
N ARG A 98 11.14 -1.08 8.69
CA ARG A 98 11.54 0.23 8.13
C ARG A 98 11.35 0.31 6.61
N LYS A 99 11.62 -0.79 5.89
CA LYS A 99 11.41 -0.89 4.44
C LYS A 99 9.93 -0.69 4.10
N ASN A 100 9.04 -1.42 4.77
CA ASN A 100 7.61 -1.36 4.49
C ASN A 100 6.98 -0.03 4.94
N SER A 101 7.47 0.55 6.05
CA SER A 101 7.06 1.89 6.47
C SER A 101 7.40 2.94 5.41
N LYS A 102 8.60 2.86 4.81
CA LYS A 102 8.99 3.73 3.69
C LYS A 102 8.11 3.53 2.45
N LEU A 103 7.77 2.29 2.09
CA LEU A 103 6.84 2.00 0.99
C LEU A 103 5.46 2.65 1.21
N PHE A 104 4.93 2.52 2.43
CA PHE A 104 3.67 3.14 2.82
C PHE A 104 3.73 4.67 2.81
N PHE A 105 4.80 5.27 3.32
CA PHE A 105 4.97 6.72 3.30
C PHE A 105 5.07 7.28 1.88
N LYS A 106 5.78 6.62 0.97
CA LYS A 106 5.81 7.03 -0.45
C LYS A 106 4.41 6.99 -1.08
N ALA A 107 3.59 6.02 -0.70
CA ALA A 107 2.19 5.98 -1.13
C ALA A 107 1.39 7.16 -0.58
N CYS A 108 1.55 7.48 0.72
CA CYS A 108 0.89 8.63 1.35
C CYS A 108 1.35 9.97 0.75
N ASP A 109 2.63 10.10 0.42
CA ASP A 109 3.20 11.28 -0.23
C ASP A 109 2.58 11.48 -1.62
N ARG A 110 2.44 10.40 -2.41
CA ARG A 110 1.78 10.41 -3.73
C ARG A 110 0.28 10.73 -3.63
N LEU A 111 -0.37 10.32 -2.55
CA LEU A 111 -1.79 10.59 -2.29
C LEU A 111 -2.04 11.93 -1.59
N HIS A 112 -1.02 12.78 -1.43
CA HIS A 112 -1.12 14.08 -0.76
C HIS A 112 -1.67 14.00 0.68
N ILE A 113 -1.38 12.90 1.38
CA ILE A 113 -1.72 12.71 2.80
C ILE A 113 -0.58 13.25 3.67
N THR A 114 0.66 12.90 3.29
CA THR A 114 1.88 13.33 3.96
C THR A 114 2.81 14.05 2.99
N LYS A 115 3.82 14.73 3.52
CA LYS A 115 4.93 15.26 2.73
C LYS A 115 6.26 14.87 3.36
N ASP A 116 7.20 14.47 2.52
CA ASP A 116 8.61 14.29 2.90
C ASP A 116 9.22 15.66 3.26
N ASN A 117 9.88 15.72 4.42
CA ASN A 117 10.52 16.92 4.96
C ASN A 117 12.05 16.81 4.96
N GLY A 118 12.63 15.84 4.26
CA GLY A 118 14.07 15.59 4.19
C GLY A 118 14.57 14.58 5.24
N PHE A 119 13.71 14.12 6.16
CA PHE A 119 14.02 13.01 7.05
C PHE A 119 13.38 11.73 6.52
N GLU A 120 14.20 10.76 6.09
CA GLU A 120 13.72 9.50 5.53
C GLU A 120 12.78 8.72 6.46
N SER A 121 12.85 8.97 7.76
CA SER A 121 12.14 8.25 8.81
C SER A 121 10.87 8.94 9.29
N ALA A 122 10.57 10.15 8.83
CA ALA A 122 9.45 10.94 9.34
C ALA A 122 8.65 11.62 8.21
N ARG A 123 7.40 11.92 8.52
CA ARG A 123 6.47 12.59 7.62
C ARG A 123 5.65 13.62 8.37
N LYS A 124 5.38 14.73 7.69
CA LYS A 124 4.49 15.81 8.15
C LYS A 124 3.19 15.78 7.36
N PRO A 125 2.11 16.40 7.85
CA PRO A 125 0.88 16.51 7.06
C PRO A 125 1.18 17.22 5.75
N TYR A 126 0.56 16.76 4.66
CA TYR A 126 0.63 17.51 3.41
C TYR A 126 0.03 18.91 3.67
N PRO A 127 0.71 19.99 3.27
CA PRO A 127 0.19 21.34 3.48
C PRO A 127 -1.17 21.42 2.80
N LYS A 128 -2.19 21.88 3.54
CA LYS A 128 -3.40 22.36 2.89
C LYS A 128 -2.94 23.47 1.96
N LEU A 129 -3.25 23.37 0.67
CA LEU A 129 -3.16 24.56 -0.18
C LEU A 129 -4.00 25.61 0.53
N ASP A 130 -3.38 26.70 0.96
CA ASP A 130 -4.16 27.87 1.34
C ASP A 130 -5.09 28.13 0.15
N GLU A 131 -6.40 28.10 0.40
CA GLU A 131 -7.40 28.63 -0.52
C GLU A 131 -7.19 30.15 -0.56
N THR A 132 -6.10 30.58 -1.20
CA THR A 132 -5.91 31.95 -1.65
C THR A 132 -6.23 31.98 -3.14
N GLU A 133 -7.54 31.92 -3.42
CA GLU A 133 -8.12 32.64 -4.56
C GLU A 133 -8.20 34.14 -4.23
#